data_AF-A0A930TMR1-F1
#
_entry.id   AF-A0A930TMR1-F1
#
_cell.length_a   1.000
_cell.length_b   1.000
_cell.length_c   1.000
_cell.angle_alpha   90.00
_cell.angle_beta   90.00
_cell.angle_gamma   90.00
#
_symmetry.space_group_name_H-M   'P 1'
#
loop_
_entity.id
_entity.type
_entity.pdbx_description
1 polymer ?
#
loop_
_entity_poly.entity_id
_entity_poly.type
_entity_poly.pdbx_seq_one_letter_code
_entity_poly.pdbx_strand_id
1 'polypeptide(L)'
;MNVKPSVLSLAATSMLMTIALPVASAHAQSVPADIAQTAQESCVRTAESRGFTLNEVVSVGPSDQSGTNGAKVVLSLTRDGQLFKLTCEYNPQAGAVIGDDATSAATATATDTAFPWWWLLLPILGLPLLLWWAGKRDQTTAVRDTYTEWREAMVKNADRGLNIYTGPDSTYRVTGTLRNRDHVRLSGRRTGDWVELADGGWVNSRYLDFTSRYVSQ
;
A
#
# COMPACT_ATOMS: atom_id res chain seq x y z
N MET A 1 -36.84 -49.54 -70.69
CA MET A 1 -37.15 -50.24 -69.42
C MET A 1 -35.99 -49.94 -68.46
N ASN A 2 -35.90 -48.73 -67.92
CA ASN A 2 -36.57 -48.17 -66.74
C ASN A 2 -36.10 -48.79 -65.41
N VAL A 3 -35.04 -48.14 -64.87
CA VAL A 3 -34.54 -47.98 -63.49
C VAL A 3 -35.05 -48.88 -62.36
N LYS A 4 -34.08 -49.39 -61.58
CA LYS A 4 -34.02 -49.21 -60.12
C LYS A 4 -32.60 -49.50 -59.58
N PRO A 5 -31.89 -48.51 -59.02
CA PRO A 5 -30.78 -48.77 -58.11
C PRO A 5 -31.29 -49.04 -56.69
N SER A 6 -30.74 -50.08 -56.06
CA SER A 6 -31.02 -50.44 -54.66
C SER A 6 -30.40 -49.44 -53.70
N VAL A 7 -31.16 -49.17 -52.64
CA VAL A 7 -30.94 -48.20 -51.56
C VAL A 7 -30.28 -48.90 -50.35
N LEU A 8 -29.78 -48.10 -49.40
CA LEU A 8 -29.40 -48.39 -47.98
C LEU A 8 -27.87 -48.49 -47.76
N SER A 9 -27.23 -47.79 -46.82
CA SER A 9 -27.72 -47.06 -45.64
C SER A 9 -26.67 -46.02 -45.22
N LEU A 10 -27.08 -44.74 -45.09
CA LEU A 10 -26.32 -43.70 -44.40
C LEU A 10 -26.57 -43.83 -42.90
N ALA A 11 -25.62 -44.39 -42.15
CA ALA A 11 -25.56 -44.17 -40.71
C ALA A 11 -24.77 -42.87 -40.45
N ALA A 12 -25.48 -41.74 -40.47
CA ALA A 12 -24.97 -40.48 -39.95
C ALA A 12 -25.01 -40.53 -38.42
N THR A 13 -24.01 -41.15 -37.79
CA THR A 13 -23.76 -40.97 -36.35
C THR A 13 -23.21 -39.57 -36.13
N SER A 14 -24.12 -38.70 -35.73
CA SER A 14 -23.89 -37.33 -35.29
C SER A 14 -22.80 -37.28 -34.23
N MET A 15 -21.62 -36.79 -34.63
CA MET A 15 -20.50 -36.54 -33.74
C MET A 15 -20.79 -35.24 -33.00
N LEU A 16 -21.48 -35.32 -31.85
CA LEU A 16 -21.60 -34.21 -30.91
C LEU A 16 -20.22 -34.00 -30.25
N MET A 17 -19.34 -33.32 -30.98
CA MET A 17 -18.08 -32.81 -30.47
C MET A 17 -18.42 -31.62 -29.58
N THR A 18 -18.65 -31.88 -28.29
CA THR A 18 -18.72 -30.82 -27.27
C THR A 18 -17.36 -30.15 -27.20
N ILE A 19 -17.20 -29.05 -27.93
CA ILE A 19 -16.09 -28.12 -27.77
C ILE A 19 -16.28 -27.48 -26.39
N ALA A 20 -15.62 -28.05 -25.39
CA ALA A 20 -15.41 -27.36 -24.12
C ALA A 20 -14.50 -26.17 -24.42
N LEU A 21 -15.10 -25.00 -24.61
CA LEU A 21 -14.38 -23.73 -24.59
C LEU A 21 -13.73 -23.63 -23.19
N PRO A 22 -12.40 -23.53 -23.07
CA PRO A 22 -11.81 -23.13 -21.82
C PRO A 22 -12.31 -21.71 -21.55
N VAL A 23 -13.16 -21.55 -20.55
CA VAL A 23 -13.47 -20.24 -19.98
C VAL A 23 -12.16 -19.77 -19.36
N ALA A 24 -11.39 -19.00 -20.14
CA ALA A 24 -10.22 -18.31 -19.64
C ALA A 24 -10.69 -17.49 -18.45
N SER A 25 -10.27 -17.91 -17.26
CA SER A 25 -10.45 -17.12 -16.05
C SER A 25 -9.78 -15.79 -16.34
N ALA A 26 -10.48 -14.68 -16.14
CA ALA A 26 -9.90 -13.35 -16.24
C ALA A 26 -8.67 -13.31 -15.32
N HIS A 27 -7.49 -13.47 -15.91
CA HIS A 27 -6.24 -13.39 -15.20
C HIS A 27 -6.16 -11.97 -14.65
N ALA A 28 -6.11 -11.83 -13.33
CA ALA A 28 -5.50 -10.67 -12.72
C ALA A 28 -4.12 -10.56 -13.40
N GLN A 29 -3.93 -9.55 -14.25
CA GLN A 29 -2.69 -9.36 -14.98
C GLN A 29 -1.62 -8.97 -13.96
N SER A 30 -1.01 -9.98 -13.35
CA SER A 30 0.17 -9.84 -12.52
C SER A 30 1.30 -9.34 -13.42
N VAL A 31 1.96 -8.26 -13.01
CA VAL A 31 3.15 -7.75 -13.71
C VAL A 31 4.18 -8.86 -13.80
N PRO A 32 4.77 -9.13 -14.99
CA PRO A 32 5.85 -10.09 -15.12
C PRO A 32 7.02 -9.76 -14.19
N ALA A 33 7.58 -10.78 -13.53
CA ALA A 33 8.59 -10.59 -12.49
C ALA A 33 9.87 -9.89 -13.00
N ASP A 34 10.22 -10.09 -14.27
CA ASP A 34 11.33 -9.44 -14.97
C ASP A 34 11.10 -7.93 -15.13
N ILE A 35 9.88 -7.53 -15.48
CA ILE A 35 9.49 -6.12 -15.60
C ILE A 35 9.44 -5.45 -14.23
N ALA A 36 8.94 -6.17 -13.21
CA ALA A 36 8.93 -5.70 -11.83
C ALA A 36 10.36 -5.42 -11.29
N GLN A 37 11.30 -6.35 -11.51
CA GLN A 37 12.70 -6.17 -11.10
C GLN A 37 13.38 -5.02 -11.85
N THR A 38 13.22 -4.97 -13.17
CA THR A 38 13.82 -3.90 -14.00
C THR A 38 13.28 -2.52 -13.64
N ALA A 39 11.97 -2.44 -13.37
CA ALA A 39 11.33 -1.22 -12.89
C ALA A 39 11.91 -0.79 -11.54
N GLN A 40 12.01 -1.71 -10.57
CA GLN A 40 12.55 -1.42 -9.25
C GLN A 40 13.98 -0.87 -9.34
N GLU A 41 14.87 -1.53 -10.07
CA GLU A 41 16.26 -1.07 -10.24
C GLU A 41 16.33 0.32 -10.88
N SER A 42 15.51 0.57 -11.91
CA SER A 42 15.45 1.86 -12.59
C SER A 42 14.94 2.99 -11.68
N CYS A 43 13.98 2.68 -10.82
CA CYS A 43 13.41 3.62 -9.86
C CYS A 43 14.40 3.93 -8.73
N VAL A 44 15.08 2.91 -8.19
CA VAL A 44 16.12 3.09 -7.18
C VAL A 44 17.27 3.94 -7.72
N ARG A 45 17.76 3.64 -8.94
CA ARG A 45 18.84 4.42 -9.58
C ARG A 45 18.44 5.88 -9.80
N THR A 46 17.18 6.13 -10.16
CA THR A 46 16.63 7.49 -10.31
C THR A 46 16.51 8.20 -8.96
N ALA A 47 16.13 7.50 -7.90
CA ALA A 47 16.07 8.04 -6.55
C ALA A 47 17.46 8.41 -6.01
N GLU A 48 18.43 7.52 -6.19
CA GLU A 48 19.83 7.70 -5.79
C GLU A 48 20.49 8.87 -6.52
N SER A 49 20.23 9.03 -7.83
CA SER A 49 20.77 10.17 -8.60
C SER A 49 20.25 11.52 -8.11
N ARG A 50 19.14 11.52 -7.37
CA ARG A 50 18.58 12.71 -6.72
C ARG A 50 19.05 12.87 -5.28
N GLY A 51 19.89 11.97 -4.76
CA GLY A 51 20.37 12.00 -3.38
C GLY A 51 19.37 11.44 -2.37
N PHE A 52 18.53 10.48 -2.76
CA PHE A 52 17.79 9.65 -1.81
C PHE A 52 18.55 8.34 -1.53
N THR A 53 18.46 7.83 -0.30
CA THR A 53 18.94 6.49 0.06
C THR A 53 17.74 5.54 0.15
N LEU A 54 17.83 4.36 -0.46
CA LEU A 54 16.78 3.35 -0.35
C LEU A 54 16.70 2.80 1.08
N ASN A 55 15.50 2.84 1.67
CA ASN A 55 15.22 2.19 2.94
C ASN A 55 14.53 0.83 2.71
N GLU A 56 13.40 0.83 2.01
CA GLU A 56 12.62 -0.38 1.73
C GLU A 56 11.82 -0.23 0.43
N VAL A 57 11.60 -1.35 -0.26
CA VAL A 57 10.66 -1.44 -1.39
C VAL A 57 9.30 -1.79 -0.83
N VAL A 58 8.36 -0.84 -0.91
CA VAL A 58 7.06 -0.94 -0.25
C VAL A 58 6.09 -1.76 -1.09
N SER A 59 6.04 -1.53 -2.41
CA SER A 59 5.25 -2.37 -3.31
C SER A 59 5.66 -2.23 -4.78
N VAL A 60 5.37 -3.29 -5.54
CA VAL A 60 5.47 -3.31 -7.00
C VAL A 60 4.14 -3.81 -7.56
N GLY A 61 3.52 -3.04 -8.44
CA GLY A 61 2.23 -3.36 -9.03
C GLY A 61 2.12 -2.90 -10.49
N PRO A 62 0.98 -3.17 -11.14
CA PRO A 62 0.74 -2.70 -12.50
C PRO A 62 0.66 -1.17 -12.55
N SER A 63 1.18 -0.58 -13.63
CA SER A 63 1.05 0.86 -13.89
C SER A 63 -0.41 1.31 -13.90
N ASP A 64 -0.68 2.51 -13.40
CA ASP A 64 -2.00 3.13 -13.47
C ASP A 64 -2.28 3.74 -14.87
N GLN A 65 -1.25 3.86 -15.72
CA GLN A 65 -1.39 4.37 -17.08
C GLN A 65 -2.03 3.34 -18.02
N SER A 66 -3.29 3.61 -18.37
CA SER A 66 -4.06 2.84 -19.33
C SER A 66 -3.32 2.69 -20.67
N GLY A 67 -3.10 1.45 -21.11
CA GLY A 67 -2.47 1.14 -22.39
C GLY A 67 -0.95 0.89 -22.34
N THR A 68 -0.33 0.97 -21.17
CA THR A 68 1.10 0.60 -21.00
C THR A 68 1.23 -0.68 -20.17
N ASN A 69 2.06 -1.62 -20.63
CA ASN A 69 2.50 -2.78 -19.81
C ASN A 69 3.57 -2.34 -18.79
N GLY A 70 3.33 -1.22 -18.11
CA GLY A 70 4.24 -0.62 -17.16
C GLY A 70 4.11 -1.20 -15.76
N ALA A 71 5.06 -0.87 -14.91
CA ALA A 71 5.04 -1.19 -13.48
C ALA A 71 5.03 0.09 -12.66
N LYS A 72 4.23 0.10 -11.59
CA LYS A 72 4.25 1.11 -10.54
C LYS A 72 5.03 0.57 -9.36
N VAL A 73 6.06 1.29 -8.93
CA VAL A 73 6.93 0.94 -7.81
C VAL A 73 6.80 2.01 -6.74
N VAL A 74 6.53 1.59 -5.50
CA VAL A 74 6.49 2.47 -4.34
C VAL A 74 7.72 2.18 -3.48
N LEU A 75 8.55 3.19 -3.28
CA LEU A 75 9.78 3.10 -2.49
C LEU A 75 9.65 3.95 -1.23
N SER A 76 10.17 3.44 -0.12
CA SER A 76 10.47 4.21 1.07
C SER A 76 11.95 4.59 1.03
N LEU A 77 12.23 5.89 1.12
CA LEU A 77 13.53 6.48 0.94
C LEU A 77 13.86 7.42 2.10
N THR A 78 15.14 7.72 2.29
CA THR A 78 15.62 8.70 3.27
C THR A 78 16.51 9.73 2.59
N ARG A 79 16.33 11.01 2.94
CA ARG A 79 17.24 12.11 2.58
C ARG A 79 17.37 13.05 3.76
N ASP A 80 18.60 13.38 4.14
CA ASP A 80 18.90 14.28 5.26
C ASP A 80 18.21 13.89 6.59
N GLY A 81 18.06 12.58 6.82
CA GLY A 81 17.37 12.03 7.99
C GLY A 81 15.84 12.12 7.96
N GLN A 82 15.25 12.67 6.90
CA GLN A 82 13.81 12.69 6.67
C GLN A 82 13.38 11.52 5.78
N LEU A 83 12.26 10.89 6.14
CA LEU A 83 11.67 9.79 5.38
C LEU A 83 10.77 10.33 4.25
N PHE A 84 10.92 9.78 3.05
CA PHE A 84 10.15 10.10 1.87
C PHE A 84 9.52 8.84 1.28
N LYS A 85 8.31 8.98 0.73
CA LYS A 85 7.67 7.95 -0.10
C LYS A 85 7.73 8.41 -1.55
N LEU A 86 8.42 7.64 -2.38
CA LEU A 86 8.53 7.91 -3.81
C LEU A 86 7.67 6.89 -4.56
N THR A 87 6.76 7.39 -5.39
CA THR A 87 5.99 6.55 -6.31
C THR A 87 6.55 6.75 -7.70
N CYS A 88 7.07 5.68 -8.30
CA CYS A 88 7.63 5.68 -9.64
C CYS A 88 6.78 4.86 -10.60
N GLU A 89 6.54 5.39 -11.79
CA GLU A 89 5.93 4.65 -12.90
C GLU A 89 6.98 4.34 -13.97
N TYR A 90 7.19 3.06 -14.25
CA TYR A 90 8.14 2.56 -15.23
C TYR A 90 7.40 2.05 -16.48
N ASN A 91 7.87 2.47 -17.65
CA ASN A 91 7.37 1.98 -18.93
C ASN A 91 8.45 1.18 -19.68
N PRO A 92 8.26 -0.13 -19.91
CA PRO A 92 9.24 -0.95 -20.61
C PRO A 92 9.41 -0.58 -22.08
N GLN A 93 8.41 0.03 -22.72
CA GLN A 93 8.50 0.45 -24.14
C GLN A 93 9.41 1.66 -24.32
N ALA A 94 9.47 2.55 -23.32
CA ALA A 94 10.37 3.70 -23.30
C ALA A 94 11.71 3.41 -22.61
N GLY A 95 11.79 2.33 -21.82
CA GLY A 95 12.96 2.01 -21.00
C GLY A 95 13.24 3.04 -19.90
N ALA A 96 12.24 3.82 -19.50
CA ALA A 96 12.39 5.00 -18.64
C ALA A 96 11.28 5.11 -17.59
N VAL A 97 11.59 5.86 -16.52
CA VAL A 97 10.62 6.27 -15.50
C VAL A 97 9.86 7.49 -16.03
N ILE A 98 8.52 7.44 -16.03
CA ILE A 98 7.65 8.45 -16.67
C ILE A 98 6.96 9.36 -15.62
N GLY A 99 6.96 8.97 -14.34
CA GLY A 99 6.47 9.79 -13.24
C GLY A 99 7.15 9.39 -11.93
N ASP A 100 7.52 10.37 -11.11
CA ASP A 100 8.33 10.17 -9.89
C ASP A 100 7.96 11.18 -8.78
N ASP A 101 6.80 10.99 -8.16
CA ASP A 101 6.34 11.89 -7.11
C ASP A 101 6.93 11.51 -5.75
N ALA A 102 7.86 12.33 -5.25
CA ALA A 102 8.42 12.21 -3.92
C ALA A 102 7.57 13.00 -2.92
N THR A 103 6.83 12.31 -2.05
CA THR A 103 6.09 12.95 -0.95
C THR A 103 6.88 12.82 0.34
N SER A 104 7.15 13.94 1.01
CA SER A 104 7.72 13.95 2.36
C SER A 104 6.70 13.38 3.35
N ALA A 105 7.11 12.40 4.17
CA ALA A 105 6.36 12.06 5.36
C ALA A 105 6.63 13.20 6.36
N ALA A 106 5.65 14.07 6.59
CA ALA A 106 5.80 15.23 7.46
C ALA A 106 6.31 14.79 8.84
N THR A 107 7.60 14.99 9.07
CA THR A 107 8.20 14.85 10.38
C THR A 107 7.86 16.13 11.11
N ALA A 108 7.12 16.03 12.21
CA ALA A 108 6.83 17.16 13.08
C ALA A 108 8.17 17.77 13.52
N THR A 109 8.55 18.88 12.89
CA THR A 109 9.64 19.73 13.35
C THR A 109 9.21 20.25 14.71
N ALA A 110 9.77 19.67 15.78
CA ALA A 110 9.75 20.30 17.08
C ALA A 110 10.40 21.67 16.90
N THR A 111 9.59 22.71 17.01
CA THR A 111 10.04 24.10 17.04
C THR A 111 11.01 24.23 18.20
N ASP A 112 12.28 24.43 17.89
CA ASP A 112 13.31 24.83 18.83
C ASP A 112 12.94 26.22 19.35
N THR A 113 12.13 26.25 20.41
CA THR A 113 11.84 27.47 21.14
C THR A 113 13.09 27.82 21.91
N ALA A 114 13.90 28.69 21.28
CA ALA A 114 14.96 29.44 21.90
C ALA A 114 14.52 29.92 23.28
N PHE A 115 15.04 29.25 24.31
CA PHE A 115 14.68 29.40 25.71
C PHE A 115 15.08 30.82 26.15
N PRO A 116 14.12 31.72 26.36
CA PRO A 116 14.47 33.10 26.64
C PRO A 116 14.93 33.21 28.10
N TRP A 117 16.12 33.78 28.29
CA TRP A 117 16.91 33.93 29.52
C TRP A 117 16.17 34.39 30.79
N TRP A 118 14.95 34.91 30.69
CA TRP A 118 14.10 35.27 31.83
C TRP A 118 13.49 34.07 32.58
N TRP A 119 13.49 32.87 32.01
CA TRP A 119 13.04 31.64 32.70
C TRP A 119 13.96 31.17 33.84
N LEU A 120 15.20 31.65 33.93
CA LEU A 120 16.15 31.29 34.98
C LEU A 120 15.82 31.88 36.37
N LEU A 121 14.87 32.83 36.48
CA LEU A 121 14.51 33.47 37.76
C LEU A 121 13.32 32.85 38.50
N LEU A 122 12.53 32.00 37.83
CA LEU A 122 11.37 31.35 38.44
C LEU A 122 11.66 30.27 39.52
N PRO A 123 12.81 29.54 39.56
CA PRO A 123 12.96 28.44 40.50
C PRO A 123 13.27 28.86 41.96
N ILE A 124 13.61 30.13 42.24
CA ILE A 124 14.10 30.51 43.58
C ILE A 124 12.97 30.89 44.55
N LEU A 125 11.85 31.46 44.07
CA LEU A 125 10.78 31.97 44.93
C LEU A 125 9.47 31.15 44.91
N GLY A 126 9.29 30.25 43.93
CA GLY A 126 8.04 29.48 43.77
C GLY A 126 8.08 28.01 44.18
N LEU A 127 9.28 27.42 44.36
CA LEU A 127 9.41 25.97 44.57
C LEU A 127 9.00 25.42 45.94
N PRO A 128 9.17 26.10 47.09
CA PRO A 128 8.81 25.47 48.37
C PRO A 128 7.30 25.34 48.58
N LEU A 129 6.46 26.06 47.82
CA LEU A 129 4.99 25.96 47.94
C LEU A 129 4.36 24.92 46.97
N LEU A 130 5.02 24.59 45.87
CA LEU A 130 4.54 23.59 44.89
C LEU A 130 4.88 22.13 45.25
N LEU A 131 5.76 21.92 46.22
CA LEU A 131 6.14 20.58 46.68
C LEU A 131 5.11 19.90 47.60
N TRP A 132 4.07 20.63 48.03
CA TRP A 132 2.99 20.07 48.86
C TRP A 132 1.78 19.56 48.04
N TRP A 133 1.74 19.79 46.73
CA TRP A 133 0.70 19.25 45.82
C TRP A 133 1.23 18.12 44.90
N ALA A 134 2.38 17.54 45.25
CA ALA A 134 3.00 16.42 44.53
C ALA A 134 2.83 15.07 45.25
N GLY A 135 1.79 14.92 46.06
CA GLY A 135 1.32 13.61 46.52
C GLY A 135 0.58 12.89 45.38
N LYS A 136 1.17 11.81 44.87
CA LYS A 136 0.80 11.03 43.67
C LYS A 136 1.22 11.65 42.33
N ARG A 137 2.51 11.54 42.03
CA ARG A 137 2.95 11.37 40.64
C ARG A 137 3.74 10.09 40.59
N ASP A 138 3.04 9.01 40.25
CA ASP A 138 3.69 7.78 39.83
C ASP A 138 4.66 8.16 38.70
N GLN A 139 5.93 7.83 38.89
CA GLN A 139 6.95 7.96 37.87
C GLN A 139 6.67 6.93 36.78
N THR A 140 5.77 7.24 35.85
CA THR A 140 5.77 6.56 34.56
C THR A 140 6.77 7.27 33.68
N THR A 141 7.97 6.71 33.68
CA THR A 141 9.04 6.90 32.70
C THR A 141 8.43 7.11 31.32
N ALA A 142 8.63 8.29 30.74
CA ALA A 142 8.41 8.50 29.31
C ALA A 142 9.48 7.71 28.56
N VAL A 143 9.26 6.41 28.40
CA VAL A 143 9.85 5.67 27.29
C VAL A 143 9.23 6.31 26.05
N ARG A 144 10.05 7.11 25.36
CA ARG A 144 9.72 7.60 24.02
C ARG A 144 9.86 6.39 23.12
N ASP A 145 8.83 5.56 23.12
CA ASP A 145 8.70 4.41 22.24
C ASP A 145 8.55 4.96 20.83
N THR A 146 9.68 5.09 20.15
CA THR A 146 9.73 5.17 18.69
C THR A 146 9.47 3.76 18.16
N TYR A 147 8.27 3.22 18.40
CA TYR A 147 7.77 2.13 17.57
C TYR A 147 7.31 2.76 16.27
N THR A 148 7.94 2.39 15.16
CA THR A 148 7.28 2.47 13.85
C THR A 148 6.12 1.51 13.92
N GLU A 149 5.00 1.98 14.46
CA GLU A 149 3.78 1.21 14.69
C GLU A 149 3.21 0.85 13.31
N TRP A 150 3.62 -0.29 12.77
CA TRP A 150 2.88 -0.93 11.70
C TRP A 150 1.54 -1.33 12.28
N ARG A 151 0.54 -0.47 12.08
CA ARG A 151 -0.82 -0.75 12.52
C ARG A 151 -1.34 -1.84 11.61
N GLU A 152 -1.33 -3.07 12.11
CA GLU A 152 -2.04 -4.16 11.46
C GLU A 152 -3.54 -3.97 11.67
N ALA A 153 -4.31 -4.36 10.66
CA ALA A 153 -5.74 -4.47 10.77
C ALA A 153 -6.20 -5.78 10.16
N MET A 154 -7.31 -6.29 10.67
CA MET A 154 -7.96 -7.48 10.15
C MET A 154 -9.21 -7.07 9.37
N VAL A 155 -9.38 -7.60 8.17
CA VAL A 155 -10.59 -7.35 7.40
C VAL A 155 -11.78 -8.05 8.06
N LYS A 156 -12.88 -7.32 8.26
CA LYS A 156 -14.13 -7.83 8.83
C LYS A 156 -15.31 -7.52 7.92
N ASN A 157 -16.33 -8.37 8.00
CA ASN A 157 -17.62 -8.20 7.32
C ASN A 157 -17.49 -8.00 5.80
N ALA A 158 -16.52 -8.70 5.19
CA ALA A 158 -16.25 -8.65 3.75
C ALA A 158 -16.78 -9.91 3.04
N ASP A 159 -18.10 -10.11 3.07
CA ASP A 159 -18.76 -11.33 2.54
C ASP A 159 -18.51 -11.57 1.04
N ARG A 160 -18.32 -10.48 0.27
CA ARG A 160 -17.98 -10.52 -1.17
C ARG A 160 -16.54 -10.09 -1.47
N GLY A 161 -15.71 -9.95 -0.43
CA GLY A 161 -14.41 -9.32 -0.50
C GLY A 161 -14.49 -7.79 -0.40
N LEU A 162 -13.43 -7.20 0.15
CA LEU A 162 -13.24 -5.77 0.30
C LEU A 162 -12.37 -5.26 -0.85
N ASN A 163 -12.93 -4.40 -1.70
CA ASN A 163 -12.20 -3.82 -2.81
C ASN A 163 -11.08 -2.87 -2.32
N ILE A 164 -9.93 -2.95 -2.98
CA ILE A 164 -8.81 -2.04 -2.83
C ILE A 164 -8.88 -1.04 -3.98
N TYR A 165 -8.87 0.25 -3.67
CA TYR A 165 -9.03 1.35 -4.62
C TYR A 165 -7.72 2.09 -4.85
N THR A 166 -7.54 2.72 -6.02
CA THR A 166 -6.36 3.58 -6.28
C THR A 166 -6.37 4.87 -5.46
N GLY A 167 -7.50 5.28 -4.91
CA GLY A 167 -7.66 6.50 -4.12
C GLY A 167 -8.75 6.41 -3.04
N PRO A 168 -8.86 7.41 -2.16
CA PRO A 168 -9.70 7.38 -0.96
C PRO A 168 -11.18 7.68 -1.26
N ASP A 169 -11.75 7.02 -2.26
CA ASP A 169 -13.17 7.05 -2.58
C ASP A 169 -13.57 5.86 -3.48
N SER A 170 -14.85 5.52 -3.49
CA SER A 170 -15.40 4.43 -4.31
C SER A 170 -15.44 4.72 -5.82
N THR A 171 -15.28 5.98 -6.24
CA THR A 171 -15.18 6.39 -7.66
C THR A 171 -13.82 6.08 -8.28
N TYR A 172 -12.80 5.83 -7.47
CA TYR A 172 -11.49 5.41 -7.95
C TYR A 172 -11.52 3.97 -8.50
N ARG A 173 -10.52 3.63 -9.30
CA ARG A 173 -10.40 2.31 -9.91
C ARG A 173 -10.07 1.26 -8.84
N VAL A 174 -10.68 0.07 -8.95
CA VAL A 174 -10.35 -1.09 -8.11
C VAL A 174 -9.07 -1.76 -8.63
N THR A 175 -8.09 -1.96 -7.75
CA THR A 175 -6.81 -2.61 -8.05
C THR A 175 -6.73 -4.05 -7.55
N GLY A 176 -7.58 -4.42 -6.60
CA GLY A 176 -7.61 -5.76 -6.02
C GLY A 176 -8.73 -5.93 -5.01
N THR A 177 -8.74 -7.09 -4.35
CA THR A 177 -9.71 -7.41 -3.30
C THR A 177 -9.03 -8.14 -2.14
N LEU A 178 -9.48 -7.84 -0.93
CA LEU A 178 -9.12 -8.54 0.29
C LEU A 178 -10.27 -9.43 0.72
N ARG A 179 -9.96 -10.57 1.34
CA ARG A 179 -10.97 -11.49 1.88
C ARG A 179 -11.23 -11.15 3.34
N ASN A 180 -12.39 -11.58 3.82
CA ASN A 180 -12.70 -11.52 5.24
C ASN A 180 -11.62 -12.26 6.04
N ARG A 181 -11.20 -11.67 7.16
CA ARG A 181 -10.12 -12.14 8.04
C ARG A 181 -8.68 -11.97 7.52
N ASP A 182 -8.49 -11.38 6.34
CA ASP A 182 -7.13 -11.05 5.89
C ASP A 182 -6.48 -10.04 6.84
N HIS A 183 -5.22 -10.29 7.17
CA HIS A 183 -4.38 -9.37 7.92
C HIS A 183 -3.68 -8.44 6.94
N VAL A 184 -3.81 -7.13 7.15
CA VAL A 184 -3.20 -6.13 6.30
C VAL A 184 -2.37 -5.16 7.13
N ARG A 185 -1.24 -4.76 6.57
CA ARG A 185 -0.42 -3.68 7.09
C ARG A 185 -0.97 -2.35 6.58
N LEU A 186 -0.99 -1.34 7.45
CA LEU A 186 -1.45 -0.01 7.08
C LEU A 186 -0.27 0.96 6.98
N SER A 187 -0.36 1.91 6.06
CA SER A 187 0.67 2.95 5.91
C SER A 187 0.59 4.05 6.97
N GLY A 188 -0.51 4.08 7.73
CA GLY A 188 -0.84 5.16 8.67
C GLY A 188 -1.59 6.34 8.03
N ARG A 189 -1.70 6.40 6.69
CA ARG A 189 -2.45 7.46 6.00
C ARG A 189 -3.95 7.19 6.03
N ARG A 190 -4.73 8.25 6.31
CA ARG A 190 -6.19 8.22 6.38
C ARG A 190 -6.77 9.48 5.74
N THR A 191 -7.84 9.29 4.95
CA THR A 191 -8.60 10.35 4.32
C THR A 191 -10.08 10.06 4.50
N GLY A 192 -10.77 10.80 5.36
CA GLY A 192 -12.14 10.47 5.76
C GLY A 192 -12.22 9.05 6.35
N ASP A 193 -13.12 8.22 5.80
CA ASP A 193 -13.28 6.82 6.18
C ASP A 193 -12.33 5.86 5.47
N TRP A 194 -11.41 6.34 4.65
CA TRP A 194 -10.49 5.53 3.87
C TRP A 194 -9.12 5.47 4.53
N VAL A 195 -8.54 4.28 4.58
CA VAL A 195 -7.17 4.06 5.03
C VAL A 195 -6.35 3.46 3.91
N GLU A 196 -5.09 3.85 3.83
CA GLU A 196 -4.16 3.34 2.83
C GLU A 196 -3.44 2.11 3.40
N LEU A 197 -3.37 1.05 2.60
CA LEU A 197 -2.57 -0.14 2.91
C LEU A 197 -1.08 0.20 2.79
N ALA A 198 -0.22 -0.51 3.52
CA ALA A 198 1.22 -0.32 3.44
C ALA A 198 1.71 -0.51 1.99
N ASP A 199 1.25 -1.59 1.34
CA ASP A 199 1.57 -1.94 -0.05
C ASP A 199 0.88 -1.04 -1.09
N GLY A 200 0.15 -0.02 -0.63
CA GLY A 200 -0.59 0.91 -1.47
C GLY A 200 -2.02 0.47 -1.77
N GLY A 201 -2.79 1.44 -2.27
CA GLY A 201 -4.23 1.28 -2.43
C GLY A 201 -4.99 1.59 -1.13
N TRP A 202 -6.29 1.85 -1.29
CA TRP A 202 -7.15 2.41 -0.26
C TRP A 202 -8.33 1.49 -0.02
N VAL A 203 -8.65 1.28 1.26
CA VAL A 203 -9.80 0.48 1.68
C VAL A 203 -10.65 1.26 2.67
N ASN A 204 -11.95 1.00 2.68
CA ASN A 204 -12.83 1.67 3.62
C ASN A 204 -12.66 1.06 5.02
N SER A 205 -12.30 1.90 5.98
CA SER A 205 -11.98 1.50 7.36
C SER A 205 -13.14 0.87 8.14
N ARG A 206 -14.40 1.03 7.69
CA ARG A 206 -15.54 0.34 8.32
C ARG A 206 -15.43 -1.18 8.26
N TYR A 207 -14.68 -1.69 7.28
CA TYR A 207 -14.42 -3.12 7.07
C TYR A 207 -13.11 -3.56 7.73
N LEU A 208 -12.52 -2.74 8.58
CA LEU A 208 -11.30 -3.08 9.30
C LEU A 208 -11.54 -3.16 10.79
N ASP A 209 -10.92 -4.16 11.39
CA ASP A 209 -10.73 -4.28 12.83
C ASP A 209 -9.29 -3.91 13.17
N PHE A 210 -9.12 -2.82 13.90
CA PHE A 210 -7.81 -2.29 14.31
C PHE A 210 -7.37 -2.84 15.67
N THR A 211 -7.87 -4.01 16.09
CA THR A 211 -7.49 -4.61 17.37
C THR A 211 -5.98 -4.82 17.41
N SER A 212 -5.30 -3.88 18.07
CA SER A 212 -3.86 -3.81 18.24
C SER A 212 -3.36 -5.09 18.91
N ARG A 213 -2.64 -5.92 18.16
CA ARG A 213 -1.71 -6.88 18.73
C ARG A 213 -0.37 -6.18 18.72
N TYR A 214 -0.01 -5.56 19.84
CA TYR A 214 1.38 -5.22 20.11
C TYR A 214 2.20 -6.52 20.00
N VAL A 215 2.92 -6.69 18.89
CA VAL A 215 3.96 -7.72 18.79
C VAL A 215 5.23 -7.08 19.34
N SER A 216 5.39 -7.16 20.66
CA SER A 216 6.69 -6.91 21.30
C SER A 216 7.62 -8.05 20.87
N GLN A 217 8.66 -7.72 20.10
CA GLN A 217 9.82 -8.62 19.93
C GLN A 217 10.71 -8.57 21.17
#